data_AF-A0A2T0M4N9-F1
#
_entry.id   AF-A0A2T0M4N9-F1
#
_cell.length_a   1.000
_cell.length_b   1.000
_cell.length_c   1.000
_cell.angle_alpha   90.00
_cell.angle_beta   90.00
_cell.angle_gamma   90.00
#
_symmetry.space_group_name_H-M   'P 1'
#
loop_
_entity.id
_entity.type
_entity.pdbx_description
1 polymer ?
#
loop_
_entity_poly.entity_id
_entity_poly.type
_entity_poly.pdbx_seq_one_letter_code
_entity_poly.pdbx_strand_id
1 'polypeptide(L)'
;MNQPSPGHPQETPPSSTNPGPPSLTRRAARITRAVPQVVACRQTAAHIWGLQVLPAPEADWPVELIAPGHLVIPGCVTYLAPLPDEDITDHKGVRITTMERTALDCARWLPRMEAVAIVDQFARKGIDLAALWHRPLNSWRLRDTLSLADRGAASPRESWLRVLLIDGGLPRPTTQIRVALAEDRFAYLDMGWEEFKVAVEYDGRQHHTSAADQQRDADRREELRRRGWRVIAVRRDVIPGHVADLLHHVADALIERGWRPGPHGTNRILSRIRAARRSSRFRLPTRPTTPGHSTHRATKPTAIAEQPEPPTRNITQADRRGKGHGVMLIRCAARLQHYYRCHTDVRYGDYAAHIPAAIPWRVISIALSP
;
A
#
# COMPACT_ATOMS: atom_id res chain seq x y z
N MET A 1 -65.10 41.86 14.13
CA MET A 1 -63.86 41.27 14.67
C MET A 1 -63.44 40.15 13.73
N ASN A 2 -62.38 40.35 12.94
CA ASN A 2 -61.70 39.28 12.21
C ASN A 2 -60.25 39.71 12.06
N GLN A 3 -59.33 39.07 12.81
CA GLN A 3 -57.89 39.27 12.67
C GLN A 3 -57.35 38.37 11.55
N PRO A 4 -56.32 38.81 10.79
CA PRO A 4 -55.66 37.97 9.80
C PRO A 4 -54.57 37.09 10.44
N SER A 5 -54.46 35.84 9.98
CA SER A 5 -53.41 34.89 10.37
C SER A 5 -52.02 35.28 9.85
N PRO A 6 -50.92 34.98 10.56
CA PRO A 6 -49.56 35.32 10.15
C PRO A 6 -49.03 34.34 9.10
N GLY A 7 -48.28 34.86 8.13
CA GLY A 7 -47.68 34.09 7.03
C GLY A 7 -46.59 33.12 7.47
N HIS A 8 -46.59 31.94 6.85
CA HIS A 8 -45.49 30.99 6.94
C HIS A 8 -44.24 31.52 6.20
N PRO A 9 -43.04 31.49 6.80
CA PRO A 9 -41.81 31.79 6.07
C PRO A 9 -41.51 30.66 5.08
N GLN A 10 -41.25 31.01 3.82
CA GLN A 10 -40.73 30.08 2.82
C GLN A 10 -39.32 29.66 3.21
N GLU A 11 -39.12 28.36 3.46
CA GLU A 11 -37.79 27.75 3.55
C GLU A 11 -37.10 27.85 2.18
N THR A 12 -36.03 28.63 2.12
CA THR A 12 -35.08 28.56 1.01
C THR A 12 -34.43 27.18 0.98
N PRO A 13 -34.40 26.48 -0.17
CA PRO A 13 -33.71 25.18 -0.26
C PRO A 13 -32.21 25.37 0.02
N PRO A 14 -31.55 24.44 0.71
CA PRO A 14 -30.14 24.56 1.05
C PRO A 14 -29.30 24.66 -0.23
N SER A 15 -28.64 25.82 -0.36
CA SER A 15 -27.68 26.15 -1.39
C SER A 15 -26.51 25.16 -1.42
N SER A 16 -26.27 24.60 -2.61
CA SER A 16 -24.99 24.08 -3.11
C SER A 16 -24.18 23.22 -2.14
N THR A 17 -24.38 21.91 -2.19
CA THR A 17 -23.32 20.95 -1.85
C THR A 17 -22.11 21.25 -2.73
N ASN A 18 -21.08 21.87 -2.17
CA ASN A 18 -19.78 22.00 -2.81
C ASN A 18 -19.33 20.56 -3.14
N PRO A 19 -19.29 20.14 -4.43
CA PRO A 19 -18.90 18.78 -4.74
C PRO A 19 -17.46 18.62 -4.25
N GLY A 20 -17.24 17.64 -3.38
CA GLY A 20 -15.90 17.34 -2.88
C GLY A 20 -14.88 17.20 -4.02
N PRO A 21 -13.58 17.19 -3.71
CA PRO A 21 -12.52 17.11 -4.71
C PRO A 21 -12.82 15.97 -5.72
N PRO A 22 -12.62 16.21 -7.03
CA PRO A 22 -13.01 15.25 -8.05
C PRO A 22 -12.29 13.92 -7.84
N SER A 23 -13.02 12.81 -8.00
CA SER A 23 -12.47 11.45 -7.86
C SER A 23 -11.27 11.22 -8.78
N LEU A 24 -10.43 10.24 -8.43
CA LEU A 24 -9.22 9.94 -9.21
C LEU A 24 -9.58 9.59 -10.67
N THR A 25 -10.66 8.82 -10.86
CA THR A 25 -11.20 8.48 -12.19
C THR A 25 -11.61 9.73 -12.98
N ARG A 26 -12.33 10.68 -12.37
CA ARG A 26 -12.76 11.91 -13.07
C ARG A 26 -11.57 12.77 -13.48
N ARG A 27 -10.56 12.88 -12.61
CA ARG A 27 -9.31 13.60 -12.92
C ARG A 27 -8.57 12.94 -14.09
N ALA A 28 -8.41 11.62 -14.06
CA ALA A 28 -7.76 10.86 -15.13
C ALA A 28 -8.52 10.98 -16.48
N ALA A 29 -9.85 10.91 -16.46
CA ALA A 29 -10.69 11.07 -17.67
C ALA A 29 -10.51 12.45 -18.31
N ARG A 30 -10.51 13.51 -17.49
CA ARG A 30 -10.31 14.88 -17.98
C ARG A 30 -8.94 15.05 -18.62
N ILE A 31 -7.89 14.52 -18.00
CA ILE A 31 -6.51 14.65 -18.49
C ILE A 31 -6.31 13.85 -19.79
N THR A 32 -6.70 12.58 -19.80
CA THR A 32 -6.53 11.69 -20.96
C THR A 32 -7.35 12.15 -22.17
N ARG A 33 -8.49 12.82 -21.97
CA ARG A 33 -9.26 13.47 -23.04
C ARG A 33 -8.59 14.72 -23.58
N ALA A 34 -8.04 15.57 -22.70
CA ALA A 34 -7.39 16.82 -23.09
C ALA A 34 -6.01 16.59 -23.73
N VAL A 35 -5.36 15.47 -23.40
CA VAL A 35 -4.00 15.13 -23.82
C VAL A 35 -4.02 13.69 -24.37
N PRO A 36 -4.45 13.46 -25.62
CA PRO A 36 -4.71 12.11 -26.13
C PRO A 36 -3.49 11.15 -26.14
N GLN A 37 -2.28 11.71 -26.09
CA GLN A 37 -1.03 10.95 -26.06
C GLN A 37 -0.70 10.34 -24.69
N VAL A 38 -1.42 10.69 -23.61
CA VAL A 38 -1.18 10.10 -22.28
C VAL A 38 -2.17 8.99 -21.97
N VAL A 39 -1.69 7.99 -21.24
CA VAL A 39 -2.48 6.81 -20.85
C VAL A 39 -2.38 6.62 -19.34
N ALA A 40 -3.51 6.51 -18.65
CA ALA A 40 -3.53 6.21 -17.22
C ALA A 40 -2.92 4.82 -16.94
N CYS A 41 -2.08 4.71 -15.91
CA CYS A 41 -1.29 3.50 -15.67
C CYS A 41 -1.15 3.17 -14.17
N ARG A 42 -0.50 2.04 -13.85
CA ARG A 42 -0.08 1.63 -12.49
C ARG A 42 -1.21 1.75 -11.45
N GLN A 43 -0.99 2.36 -10.27
CA GLN A 43 -1.99 2.36 -9.19
C GLN A 43 -3.22 3.19 -9.55
N THR A 44 -3.06 4.25 -10.35
CA THR A 44 -4.20 4.98 -10.92
C THR A 44 -5.06 4.06 -11.80
N ALA A 45 -4.43 3.32 -12.72
CA ALA A 45 -5.16 2.38 -13.57
C ALA A 45 -5.79 1.23 -12.76
N ALA A 46 -5.03 0.62 -11.84
CA ALA A 46 -5.51 -0.46 -10.99
C ALA A 46 -6.72 -0.01 -10.14
N HIS A 47 -6.69 1.21 -9.59
CA HIS A 47 -7.84 1.80 -8.89
C HIS A 47 -9.06 1.94 -9.82
N ILE A 48 -8.87 2.45 -11.04
CA ILE A 48 -9.95 2.63 -12.02
C ILE A 48 -10.56 1.27 -12.44
N TRP A 49 -9.75 0.22 -12.54
CA TRP A 49 -10.15 -1.19 -12.73
C TRP A 49 -10.86 -1.80 -11.50
N GLY A 50 -10.98 -1.04 -10.41
CA GLY A 50 -11.74 -1.39 -9.21
C GLY A 50 -10.96 -2.23 -8.20
N LEU A 51 -9.63 -2.06 -8.14
CA LEU A 51 -8.78 -2.71 -7.14
C LEU A 51 -8.58 -1.80 -5.92
N GLN A 52 -8.37 -2.40 -4.75
CA GLN A 52 -8.03 -1.68 -3.52
C GLN A 52 -6.51 -1.50 -3.44
N VAL A 53 -6.01 -0.35 -3.91
CA VAL A 53 -4.57 -0.17 -4.17
C VAL A 53 -4.00 1.16 -3.67
N LEU A 54 -4.85 2.12 -3.31
CA LEU A 54 -4.40 3.45 -2.91
C LEU A 54 -4.07 3.48 -1.41
N PRO A 55 -2.85 3.90 -1.03
CA PRO A 55 -2.46 4.03 0.37
C PRO A 55 -2.97 5.34 1.02
N ALA A 56 -3.60 6.21 0.22
CA ALA A 56 -4.12 7.51 0.64
C ALA A 56 -5.47 7.78 -0.07
N PRO A 57 -6.26 8.75 0.41
CA PRO A 57 -7.50 9.14 -0.26
C PRO A 57 -7.27 9.51 -1.73
N GLU A 58 -8.23 9.17 -2.59
CA GLU A 58 -8.18 9.45 -4.02
C GLU A 58 -7.90 10.91 -4.37
N ALA A 59 -8.41 11.84 -3.56
CA ALA A 59 -8.23 13.27 -3.74
C ALA A 59 -6.76 13.70 -3.64
N ASP A 60 -5.98 13.02 -2.81
CA ASP A 60 -4.58 13.33 -2.54
C ASP A 60 -3.63 12.57 -3.46
N TRP A 61 -4.11 11.51 -4.12
CA TRP A 61 -3.30 10.70 -5.03
C TRP A 61 -3.02 11.45 -6.34
N PRO A 62 -1.77 11.54 -6.82
CA PRO A 62 -1.48 12.09 -8.14
C PRO A 62 -2.00 11.15 -9.24
N VAL A 63 -2.38 11.68 -10.40
CA VAL A 63 -2.76 10.84 -11.55
C VAL A 63 -1.48 10.28 -12.18
N GLU A 64 -1.35 8.97 -12.21
CA GLU A 64 -0.22 8.28 -12.84
C GLU A 64 -0.48 8.02 -14.33
N LEU A 65 0.42 8.50 -15.17
CA LEU A 65 0.29 8.48 -16.63
C LEU A 65 1.55 7.90 -17.27
N ILE A 66 1.41 7.21 -18.40
CA ILE A 66 2.49 6.92 -19.35
C ILE A 66 2.35 7.87 -20.54
N ALA A 67 3.47 8.40 -21.03
CA ALA A 67 3.55 9.23 -22.22
C ALA A 67 4.74 8.81 -23.10
N PRO A 68 4.65 8.96 -24.43
CA PRO A 68 5.75 8.65 -25.36
C PRO A 68 6.89 9.68 -25.33
N GLY A 69 6.68 10.83 -24.69
CA GLY A 69 7.66 11.92 -24.56
C GLY A 69 7.60 12.58 -23.19
N HIS A 70 8.60 13.40 -22.88
CA HIS A 70 8.66 14.12 -21.62
C HIS A 70 7.53 15.15 -21.53
N LEU A 71 6.62 14.98 -20.58
CA LEU A 71 5.47 15.85 -20.40
C LEU A 71 5.20 16.12 -18.92
N VAL A 72 5.09 17.40 -18.56
CA VAL A 72 4.80 17.84 -17.20
C VAL A 72 3.34 18.28 -17.12
N ILE A 73 2.53 17.53 -16.39
CA ILE A 73 1.13 17.87 -16.14
C ILE A 73 0.95 18.09 -14.63
N PRO A 74 0.48 19.27 -14.18
CA PRO A 74 0.25 19.54 -12.77
C PRO A 74 -0.68 18.50 -12.11
N GLY A 75 -0.30 18.02 -10.91
CA GLY A 75 -1.07 17.01 -10.18
C GLY A 75 -0.98 15.59 -10.75
N CYS A 76 -0.03 15.35 -11.66
CA CYS A 76 0.23 14.05 -12.27
C CYS A 76 1.67 13.59 -12.03
N VAL A 77 1.88 12.28 -12.12
CA VAL A 77 3.19 11.67 -12.30
C VAL A 77 3.21 11.06 -13.71
N THR A 78 4.12 11.54 -14.55
CA THR A 78 4.26 11.05 -15.93
C THR A 78 5.48 10.13 -16.02
N TYR A 79 5.28 8.91 -16.48
CA TYR A 79 6.32 7.95 -16.79
C TYR A 79 6.60 7.94 -18.29
N LEU A 80 7.88 8.07 -18.64
CA LEU A 80 8.33 8.00 -20.03
C LEU A 80 8.55 6.53 -20.43
N ALA A 81 7.71 6.02 -21.31
CA ALA A 81 7.87 4.68 -21.88
C ALA A 81 7.08 4.54 -23.20
N PRO A 82 7.59 3.78 -24.18
CA PRO A 82 6.77 3.34 -25.29
C PRO A 82 5.66 2.40 -24.77
N LEU A 83 4.46 2.56 -25.33
CA LEU A 83 3.29 1.77 -24.98
C LEU A 83 2.63 1.28 -26.28
N PRO A 84 2.67 -0.03 -26.57
CA PRO A 84 1.99 -0.60 -27.73
C PRO A 84 0.47 -0.35 -27.66
N ASP A 85 -0.19 -0.18 -28.81
CA ASP A 85 -1.63 0.07 -28.85
C ASP A 85 -2.45 -1.08 -28.26
N GLU A 86 -1.96 -2.32 -28.36
CA GLU A 86 -2.58 -3.52 -27.74
C GLU A 86 -2.64 -3.46 -26.20
N ASP A 87 -1.79 -2.63 -25.58
CA ASP A 87 -1.72 -2.44 -24.14
C ASP A 87 -2.55 -1.23 -23.68
N ILE A 88 -3.26 -0.56 -24.60
CA ILE A 88 -4.10 0.61 -24.34
C ILE A 88 -5.57 0.24 -24.58
N THR A 89 -6.45 0.71 -23.69
CA THR A 89 -7.89 0.58 -23.84
C THR A 89 -8.60 1.79 -23.27
N ASP A 90 -9.92 1.85 -23.43
CA ASP A 90 -10.79 2.87 -22.84
C ASP A 90 -11.68 2.23 -21.77
N HIS A 91 -11.61 2.74 -20.54
CA HIS A 91 -12.46 2.28 -19.44
C HIS A 91 -12.98 3.47 -18.65
N LYS A 92 -14.31 3.54 -18.45
CA LYS A 92 -14.98 4.66 -17.74
C LYS A 92 -14.62 6.05 -18.29
N GLY A 93 -14.41 6.14 -19.61
CA GLY A 93 -14.01 7.38 -20.29
C GLY A 93 -12.57 7.82 -20.02
N VAL A 94 -11.71 6.90 -19.59
CA VAL A 94 -10.27 7.10 -19.36
C VAL A 94 -9.50 6.25 -20.36
N ARG A 95 -8.58 6.87 -21.12
CA ARG A 95 -7.56 6.15 -21.88
C ARG A 95 -6.57 5.54 -20.88
N ILE A 96 -6.54 4.22 -20.77
CA ILE A 96 -5.92 3.48 -19.66
C ILE A 96 -5.17 2.26 -20.17
N THR A 97 -4.18 1.79 -19.42
CA THR A 97 -3.53 0.50 -19.70
C THR A 97 -4.52 -0.67 -19.53
N THR A 98 -4.42 -1.70 -20.37
CA THR A 98 -5.16 -2.97 -20.20
C THR A 98 -4.93 -3.56 -18.80
N MET A 99 -5.79 -4.46 -18.34
CA MET A 99 -5.62 -5.06 -17.01
C MET A 99 -4.27 -5.80 -16.93
N GLU A 100 -3.89 -6.52 -17.98
CA GLU A 100 -2.64 -7.26 -18.12
C GLU A 100 -1.44 -6.31 -18.05
N ARG A 101 -1.47 -5.23 -18.86
CA ARG A 101 -0.41 -4.23 -18.83
C ARG A 101 -0.30 -3.56 -17.46
N THR A 102 -1.43 -3.23 -16.86
CA THR A 102 -1.49 -2.61 -15.53
C THR A 102 -0.84 -3.53 -14.48
N ALA A 103 -1.18 -4.82 -14.49
CA ALA A 103 -0.59 -5.81 -13.59
C ALA A 103 0.94 -5.91 -13.78
N LEU A 104 1.41 -5.95 -15.02
CA LEU A 104 2.84 -6.01 -15.35
C LEU A 104 3.59 -4.75 -14.92
N ASP A 105 3.03 -3.57 -15.15
CA ASP A 105 3.64 -2.30 -14.72
C ASP A 105 3.69 -2.19 -13.19
N CYS A 106 2.62 -2.61 -12.49
CA CYS A 106 2.62 -2.70 -11.04
C CYS A 106 3.70 -3.67 -10.53
N ALA A 107 3.81 -4.86 -11.12
CA ALA A 107 4.80 -5.86 -10.75
C ALA A 107 6.26 -5.43 -10.99
N ARG A 108 6.51 -4.55 -11.97
CA ARG A 108 7.86 -4.07 -12.29
C ARG A 108 8.32 -2.94 -11.37
N TRP A 109 7.40 -2.10 -10.91
CA TRP A 109 7.73 -0.78 -10.36
C TRP A 109 7.28 -0.53 -8.93
N LEU A 110 6.29 -1.27 -8.44
CA LEU A 110 5.84 -1.14 -7.06
C LEU A 110 6.70 -2.00 -6.12
N PRO A 111 6.70 -1.71 -4.81
CA PRO A 111 7.32 -2.59 -3.84
C PRO A 111 6.64 -3.95 -3.86
N ARG A 112 7.42 -4.97 -3.53
CA ARG A 112 7.10 -6.37 -3.80
C ARG A 112 5.76 -6.81 -3.21
N MET A 113 5.44 -6.41 -1.99
CA MET A 113 4.21 -6.85 -1.31
C MET A 113 2.96 -6.22 -1.95
N GLU A 114 3.01 -4.94 -2.29
CA GLU A 114 1.96 -4.24 -3.03
C GLU A 114 1.80 -4.79 -4.45
N ALA A 115 2.91 -5.06 -5.12
CA ALA A 115 2.94 -5.67 -6.44
C ALA A 115 2.20 -7.03 -6.44
N VAL A 116 2.54 -7.93 -5.51
CA VAL A 116 1.87 -9.24 -5.37
C VAL A 116 0.38 -9.05 -5.07
N ALA A 117 0.03 -8.18 -4.12
CA ALA A 117 -1.38 -7.92 -3.78
C ALA A 117 -2.22 -7.38 -4.95
N ILE A 118 -1.62 -6.58 -5.84
CA ILE A 118 -2.28 -6.07 -7.04
C ILE A 118 -2.45 -7.19 -8.07
N VAL A 119 -1.39 -7.97 -8.30
CA VAL A 119 -1.43 -9.09 -9.26
C VAL A 119 -2.44 -10.15 -8.82
N ASP A 120 -2.51 -10.49 -7.52
CA ASP A 120 -3.51 -11.41 -6.96
C ASP A 120 -4.95 -10.92 -7.20
N GLN A 121 -5.20 -9.62 -6.99
CA GLN A 121 -6.51 -9.00 -7.26
C GLN A 121 -6.89 -9.07 -8.75
N PHE A 122 -5.93 -8.87 -9.65
CA PHE A 122 -6.15 -9.02 -11.08
C PHE A 122 -6.37 -10.48 -11.49
N ALA A 123 -5.65 -11.43 -10.88
CA ALA A 123 -5.88 -12.86 -11.09
C ALA A 123 -7.31 -13.28 -10.68
N ARG A 124 -7.83 -12.72 -9.58
CA ARG A 124 -9.24 -12.90 -9.18
C ARG A 124 -10.25 -12.31 -10.15
N LYS A 125 -9.87 -11.27 -10.89
CA LYS A 125 -10.67 -10.67 -11.96
C LYS A 125 -10.56 -11.44 -13.29
N GLY A 126 -9.82 -12.55 -13.33
CA GLY A 126 -9.76 -13.44 -14.47
C GLY A 126 -8.51 -13.30 -15.34
N ILE A 127 -7.51 -12.51 -14.94
CA ILE A 127 -6.24 -12.49 -15.67
C ILE A 127 -5.53 -13.84 -15.51
N ASP A 128 -5.08 -14.40 -16.63
CA ASP A 128 -4.21 -15.56 -16.65
C ASP A 128 -2.76 -15.20 -16.29
N LEU A 129 -2.31 -15.65 -15.11
CA LEU A 129 -0.95 -15.46 -14.64
C LEU A 129 0.09 -16.17 -15.53
N ALA A 130 -0.27 -17.29 -16.16
CA ALA A 130 0.62 -18.00 -17.07
C ALA A 130 0.86 -17.17 -18.34
N ALA A 131 -0.20 -16.61 -18.94
CA ALA A 131 -0.07 -15.67 -20.05
C ALA A 131 0.82 -14.46 -19.69
N LEU A 132 0.65 -13.88 -18.49
CA LEU A 132 1.51 -12.78 -18.03
C LEU A 132 2.98 -13.19 -17.93
N TRP A 133 3.26 -14.42 -17.51
CA TRP A 133 4.62 -14.96 -17.43
C TRP A 133 5.30 -14.99 -18.81
N HIS A 134 4.57 -15.23 -19.89
CA HIS A 134 5.16 -15.34 -21.23
C HIS A 134 5.26 -14.03 -22.00
N ARG A 135 4.75 -12.90 -21.46
CA ARG A 135 4.89 -11.61 -22.14
C ARG A 135 6.35 -11.16 -22.25
N PRO A 136 6.75 -10.47 -23.34
CA PRO A 136 8.13 -10.04 -23.59
C PRO A 136 8.57 -8.84 -22.74
N LEU A 137 8.08 -8.73 -21.51
CA LEU A 137 8.53 -7.78 -20.51
C LEU A 137 9.35 -8.56 -19.49
N ASN A 138 10.67 -8.34 -19.45
CA ASN A 138 11.57 -9.10 -18.59
C ASN A 138 12.21 -8.20 -17.55
N SER A 139 11.91 -8.47 -16.27
CA SER A 139 12.70 -7.97 -15.15
C SER A 139 12.67 -8.99 -14.02
N TRP A 140 13.74 -9.04 -13.22
CA TRP A 140 13.80 -9.93 -12.08
C TRP A 140 12.64 -9.68 -11.10
N ARG A 141 12.24 -8.41 -10.90
CA ARG A 141 11.11 -8.00 -10.03
C ARG A 141 9.79 -8.56 -10.50
N LEU A 142 9.56 -8.54 -11.81
CA LEU A 142 8.35 -9.09 -12.40
C LEU A 142 8.30 -10.61 -12.20
N ARG A 143 9.40 -11.31 -12.50
CA ARG A 143 9.49 -12.77 -12.34
C ARG A 143 9.30 -13.19 -10.88
N ASP A 144 9.94 -12.49 -9.97
CA ASP A 144 9.78 -12.69 -8.53
C ASP A 144 8.32 -12.46 -8.08
N THR A 145 7.71 -11.34 -8.47
CA THR A 145 6.29 -11.04 -8.16
C THR A 145 5.35 -12.12 -8.72
N LEU A 146 5.49 -12.50 -9.99
CA LEU A 146 4.62 -13.51 -10.61
C LEU A 146 4.82 -14.89 -9.98
N SER A 147 6.04 -15.24 -9.53
CA SER A 147 6.29 -16.50 -8.82
C SER A 147 5.56 -16.56 -7.46
N LEU A 148 5.27 -15.39 -6.90
CA LEU A 148 4.51 -15.22 -5.67
C LEU A 148 3.03 -14.95 -5.92
N ALA A 149 2.57 -14.73 -7.14
CA ALA A 149 1.17 -14.45 -7.41
C ALA A 149 0.29 -15.67 -7.09
N ASP A 150 -0.94 -15.40 -6.65
CA ASP A 150 -1.92 -16.39 -6.26
C ASP A 150 -3.35 -15.82 -6.33
N ARG A 151 -4.23 -16.49 -7.07
CA ARG A 151 -5.62 -16.04 -7.23
C ARG A 151 -6.46 -16.16 -5.95
N GLY A 152 -6.04 -16.94 -4.97
CA GLY A 152 -6.87 -17.23 -3.79
C GLY A 152 -6.87 -16.12 -2.73
N ALA A 153 -5.89 -15.21 -2.71
CA ALA A 153 -5.86 -14.15 -1.70
C ALA A 153 -7.05 -13.18 -1.89
N ALA A 154 -7.96 -13.14 -0.91
CA ALA A 154 -9.20 -12.37 -0.97
C ALA A 154 -8.98 -10.88 -0.62
N SER A 155 -7.89 -10.56 0.08
CA SER A 155 -7.50 -9.19 0.43
C SER A 155 -6.01 -8.92 0.22
N PRO A 156 -5.58 -7.65 0.04
CA PRO A 156 -4.16 -7.30 0.00
C PRO A 156 -3.36 -7.79 1.21
N ARG A 157 -3.99 -7.84 2.39
CA ARG A 157 -3.34 -8.26 3.62
C ARG A 157 -3.10 -9.76 3.68
N GLU A 158 -3.97 -10.56 3.08
CA GLU A 158 -3.71 -11.99 2.89
C GLU A 158 -2.54 -12.20 1.93
N SER A 159 -2.48 -11.48 0.80
CA SER A 159 -1.31 -11.53 -0.10
C SER A 159 -0.01 -11.20 0.65
N TRP A 160 -0.02 -10.17 1.48
CA TRP A 160 1.11 -9.77 2.31
C TRP A 160 1.53 -10.83 3.31
N LEU A 161 0.57 -11.38 4.07
CA LEU A 161 0.81 -12.45 5.01
C LEU A 161 1.41 -13.68 4.33
N ARG A 162 0.88 -14.05 3.16
CA ARG A 162 1.38 -15.17 2.35
C ARG A 162 2.83 -14.97 1.92
N VAL A 163 3.17 -13.78 1.42
CA VAL A 163 4.56 -13.43 1.06
C VAL A 163 5.47 -13.51 2.29
N LEU A 164 5.03 -13.00 3.45
CA LEU A 164 5.80 -13.07 4.71
C LEU A 164 6.08 -14.52 5.14
N LEU A 165 5.10 -15.42 5.04
CA LEU A 165 5.27 -16.82 5.38
C LEU A 165 6.28 -17.51 4.44
N ILE A 166 6.17 -17.28 3.13
CA ILE A 166 7.09 -17.84 2.11
C ILE A 166 8.52 -17.32 2.30
N ASP A 167 8.67 -16.01 2.51
CA ASP A 167 9.97 -15.38 2.76
C ASP A 167 10.58 -15.83 4.09
N GLY A 168 9.72 -16.13 5.08
CA GLY A 168 10.09 -16.68 6.37
C GLY A 168 10.68 -18.09 6.31
N GLY A 169 10.65 -18.74 5.15
CA GLY A 169 11.22 -20.07 4.95
C GLY A 169 10.23 -21.20 5.10
N LEU A 170 8.95 -20.90 5.32
CA LEU A 170 7.88 -21.90 5.46
C LEU A 170 7.53 -22.49 4.07
N PRO A 171 6.88 -23.67 4.02
CA PRO A 171 6.39 -24.21 2.75
C PRO A 171 5.34 -23.26 2.18
N ARG A 172 5.18 -23.22 0.86
CA ARG A 172 4.14 -22.38 0.24
C ARG A 172 2.76 -22.81 0.77
N PRO A 173 1.97 -21.92 1.38
CA PRO A 173 0.63 -22.27 1.84
C PRO A 173 -0.35 -22.32 0.66
N THR A 174 -1.35 -23.18 0.78
CA THR A 174 -2.54 -23.19 -0.09
C THR A 174 -3.51 -22.13 0.40
N THR A 175 -4.06 -21.32 -0.50
CA THR A 175 -5.05 -20.28 -0.21
C THR A 175 -6.48 -20.81 -0.29
N GLN A 176 -7.41 -20.18 0.43
CA GLN A 176 -8.86 -20.47 0.38
C GLN A 176 -9.18 -21.96 0.58
N ILE A 177 -8.59 -22.55 1.61
CA ILE A 177 -8.77 -23.96 1.95
C ILE A 177 -10.23 -24.20 2.36
N ARG A 178 -10.93 -25.02 1.59
CA ARG A 178 -12.34 -25.38 1.85
C ARG A 178 -12.40 -26.55 2.83
N VAL A 179 -12.95 -26.30 4.01
CA VAL A 179 -13.16 -27.32 5.05
C VAL A 179 -14.66 -27.59 5.16
N ALA A 180 -15.07 -28.84 4.92
CA ALA A 180 -16.42 -29.28 5.25
C ALA A 180 -16.66 -29.13 6.75
N LEU A 181 -17.85 -28.68 7.14
CA LEU A 181 -18.37 -28.57 8.51
C LEU A 181 -19.60 -29.49 8.66
N ALA A 182 -20.26 -29.48 9.82
CA ALA A 182 -21.51 -30.21 10.03
C ALA A 182 -22.66 -29.62 9.18
N GLU A 183 -23.65 -30.44 8.86
CA GLU A 183 -24.90 -30.05 8.16
C GLU A 183 -24.63 -29.40 6.79
N ASP A 184 -23.74 -30.00 5.99
CA ASP A 184 -23.37 -29.53 4.63
C ASP A 184 -22.84 -28.09 4.55
N ARG A 185 -22.40 -27.53 5.69
CA ARG A 185 -21.74 -26.22 5.74
C ARG A 185 -20.26 -26.32 5.37
N PHE A 186 -19.68 -25.21 4.96
CA PHE A 186 -18.24 -25.10 4.66
C PHE A 186 -17.64 -23.87 5.34
N ALA A 187 -16.40 -24.00 5.80
CA ALA A 187 -15.53 -22.86 6.13
C ALA A 187 -14.45 -22.73 5.06
N TYR A 188 -14.05 -21.48 4.80
CA TYR A 188 -12.88 -21.16 4.01
C TYR A 188 -11.83 -20.59 4.95
N LEU A 189 -10.66 -21.20 4.98
CA LEU A 189 -9.50 -20.70 5.71
C LEU A 189 -8.64 -19.91 4.72
N ASP A 190 -8.20 -18.70 5.11
CA ASP A 190 -7.50 -17.77 4.20
C ASP A 190 -6.31 -18.45 3.51
N MET A 191 -5.46 -19.12 4.30
CA MET A 191 -4.36 -19.94 3.81
C MET A 191 -3.87 -20.96 4.83
N GLY A 192 -3.14 -21.97 4.39
CA GLY A 192 -2.56 -22.97 5.28
C GLY A 192 -1.93 -24.16 4.57
N TRP A 193 -1.80 -25.25 5.30
CA TRP A 193 -1.25 -26.52 4.84
C TRP A 193 -2.20 -27.65 5.24
N GLU A 194 -2.98 -28.14 4.27
CA GLU A 194 -4.01 -29.16 4.48
C GLU A 194 -3.45 -30.46 5.05
N GLU A 195 -2.30 -30.90 4.55
CA GLU A 195 -1.57 -32.09 5.02
C GLU A 195 -1.29 -32.04 6.53
N PHE A 196 -0.92 -30.87 7.05
CA PHE A 196 -0.60 -30.67 8.47
C PHE A 196 -1.80 -30.20 9.31
N LYS A 197 -2.94 -29.90 8.65
CA LYS A 197 -4.12 -29.26 9.25
C LYS A 197 -3.74 -28.00 10.06
N VAL A 198 -2.86 -27.18 9.50
CA VAL A 198 -2.45 -25.88 10.08
C VAL A 198 -2.93 -24.78 9.14
N ALA A 199 -3.61 -23.77 9.67
CA ALA A 199 -4.08 -22.63 8.90
C ALA A 199 -3.72 -21.31 9.58
N VAL A 200 -3.61 -20.26 8.78
CA VAL A 200 -3.34 -18.90 9.23
C VAL A 200 -4.45 -18.01 8.67
N GLU A 201 -5.21 -17.38 9.56
CA GLU A 201 -6.27 -16.44 9.20
C GLU A 201 -5.82 -15.02 9.51
N TYR A 202 -6.01 -14.10 8.57
CA TYR A 202 -5.83 -12.68 8.81
C TYR A 202 -7.09 -12.11 9.47
N ASP A 203 -7.00 -11.77 10.76
CA ASP A 203 -8.15 -11.30 11.54
C ASP A 203 -8.47 -9.84 11.20
N GLY A 204 -9.46 -9.68 10.32
CA GLY A 204 -10.01 -8.40 9.90
C GLY A 204 -11.08 -7.82 10.83
N ARG A 205 -11.26 -8.33 12.07
CA ARG A 205 -12.32 -7.91 13.02
C ARG A 205 -12.36 -6.39 13.26
N GLN A 206 -13.03 -5.69 12.36
CA GLN A 206 -13.65 -4.38 12.55
C GLN A 206 -15.16 -4.43 12.20
N HIS A 207 -15.73 -5.63 11.98
CA HIS A 207 -17.12 -5.79 11.51
C HIS A 207 -18.04 -6.73 12.32
N HIS A 208 -17.57 -7.41 13.38
CA HIS A 208 -18.42 -8.31 14.19
C HIS A 208 -18.77 -7.69 15.54
N THR A 209 -19.68 -6.72 15.51
CA THR A 209 -20.13 -5.98 16.69
C THR A 209 -21.31 -6.63 17.42
N SER A 210 -21.98 -7.64 16.84
CA SER A 210 -23.09 -8.34 17.49
C SER A 210 -22.61 -9.57 18.28
N ALA A 211 -23.26 -9.85 19.42
CA ALA A 211 -22.98 -11.05 20.22
C ALA A 211 -23.26 -12.36 19.44
N ALA A 212 -24.24 -12.34 18.53
CA ALA A 212 -24.58 -13.48 17.68
C ALA A 212 -23.47 -13.81 16.66
N ASP A 213 -22.81 -12.80 16.09
CA ASP A 213 -21.67 -13.02 15.19
C ASP A 213 -20.49 -13.62 15.93
N GLN A 214 -20.21 -13.14 17.15
CA GLN A 214 -19.13 -13.66 17.97
C GLN A 214 -19.36 -15.12 18.36
N GLN A 215 -20.59 -15.49 18.71
CA GLN A 215 -20.95 -16.88 19.00
C GLN A 215 -20.77 -17.78 17.76
N ARG A 216 -21.28 -17.36 16.60
CA ARG A 216 -21.09 -18.10 15.33
C ARG A 216 -19.62 -18.31 14.98
N ASP A 217 -18.79 -17.29 15.19
CA ASP A 217 -17.34 -17.37 14.98
C ASP A 217 -16.67 -18.34 15.95
N ALA A 218 -17.10 -18.35 17.21
CA ALA A 218 -16.61 -19.28 18.22
C ALA A 218 -17.00 -20.73 17.87
N ASP A 219 -18.25 -20.96 17.48
CA ASP A 219 -18.76 -22.27 17.06
C ASP A 219 -18.01 -22.78 15.81
N ARG A 220 -17.74 -21.90 14.84
CA ARG A 220 -16.93 -22.20 13.65
C ARG A 220 -15.52 -22.64 14.02
N ARG A 221 -14.86 -21.89 14.92
CA ARG A 221 -13.49 -22.20 15.37
C ARG A 221 -13.44 -23.53 16.13
N GLU A 222 -14.44 -23.81 16.95
CA GLU A 222 -14.55 -25.06 17.69
C GLU A 222 -14.78 -26.26 16.77
N GLU A 223 -15.64 -26.12 15.76
CA GLU A 223 -15.85 -27.15 14.72
C GLU A 223 -14.56 -27.44 13.93
N LEU A 224 -13.82 -26.41 13.54
CA LEU A 224 -12.52 -26.54 12.88
C LEU A 224 -11.52 -27.29 13.77
N ARG A 225 -11.48 -26.94 15.07
CA ARG A 225 -10.64 -27.62 16.07
C ARG A 225 -11.00 -29.09 16.21
N ARG A 226 -12.29 -29.44 16.28
CA ARG A 226 -12.76 -30.85 16.30
C ARG A 226 -12.33 -31.63 15.05
N ARG A 227 -12.20 -30.95 13.90
CA ARG A 227 -11.70 -31.52 12.65
C ARG A 227 -10.17 -31.58 12.56
N GLY A 228 -9.49 -31.28 13.66
CA GLY A 228 -8.04 -31.34 13.81
C GLY A 228 -7.30 -30.10 13.30
N TRP A 229 -8.01 -29.04 12.88
CA TRP A 229 -7.36 -27.83 12.40
C TRP A 229 -6.78 -27.02 13.56
N ARG A 230 -5.52 -26.62 13.41
CA ARG A 230 -4.90 -25.57 14.24
C ARG A 230 -4.93 -24.27 13.45
N VAL A 231 -5.85 -23.38 13.82
CA VAL A 231 -6.02 -22.07 13.17
C VAL A 231 -5.29 -21.01 13.98
N ILE A 232 -4.35 -20.33 13.33
CA ILE A 232 -3.53 -19.26 13.90
C ILE A 232 -4.08 -17.92 13.39
N ALA A 233 -4.68 -17.14 14.27
CA ALA A 233 -5.22 -15.82 13.92
C ALA A 233 -4.13 -14.74 13.98
N VAL A 234 -3.97 -13.98 12.90
CA VAL A 234 -3.02 -12.86 12.79
C VAL A 234 -3.78 -11.54 12.86
N ARG A 235 -3.63 -10.84 13.98
CA ARG A 235 -4.26 -9.53 14.18
C ARG A 235 -3.48 -8.41 13.48
N ARG A 236 -4.17 -7.29 13.22
CA ARG A 236 -3.65 -6.13 12.47
C ARG A 236 -2.38 -5.51 13.07
N ASP A 237 -2.21 -5.57 14.38
CA ASP A 237 -1.08 -5.04 15.17
C ASP A 237 0.17 -5.93 15.17
N VAL A 238 0.05 -7.18 14.70
CA VAL A 238 1.12 -8.19 14.75
C VAL A 238 2.18 -7.95 13.65
N ILE A 239 1.79 -7.37 12.50
CA ILE A 239 2.59 -7.53 11.27
C ILE A 239 3.93 -6.77 11.24
N PRO A 240 4.14 -5.56 11.77
CA PRO A 240 5.49 -4.98 11.75
C PRO A 240 6.35 -5.40 12.95
N GLY A 241 5.74 -5.68 14.11
CA GLY A 241 6.46 -5.90 15.38
C GLY A 241 6.76 -7.36 15.72
N HIS A 242 5.96 -8.30 15.21
CA HIS A 242 5.90 -9.68 15.70
C HIS A 242 6.02 -10.73 14.58
N VAL A 243 6.58 -10.37 13.41
CA VAL A 243 6.83 -11.33 12.30
C VAL A 243 7.63 -12.53 12.79
N ALA A 244 8.65 -12.28 13.60
CA ALA A 244 9.49 -13.33 14.17
C ALA A 244 8.68 -14.35 14.98
N ASP A 245 7.74 -13.87 15.78
CA ASP A 245 6.94 -14.72 16.66
C ASP A 245 5.85 -15.44 15.88
N LEU A 246 5.27 -14.79 14.86
CA LEU A 246 4.39 -15.44 13.90
C LEU A 246 5.09 -16.59 13.18
N LEU A 247 6.29 -16.35 12.64
CA LEU A 247 7.06 -17.37 11.93
C LEU A 247 7.45 -18.53 12.84
N HIS A 248 7.88 -18.25 14.08
CA HIS A 248 8.12 -19.31 15.07
C HIS A 248 6.85 -20.11 15.34
N HIS A 249 5.74 -19.43 15.66
CA HIS A 249 4.50 -20.10 16.03
C HIS A 249 3.94 -21.00 14.91
N VAL A 250 4.03 -20.54 13.66
CA VAL A 250 3.62 -21.33 12.50
C VAL A 250 4.59 -22.48 12.25
N ALA A 251 5.90 -22.26 12.34
CA ALA A 251 6.89 -23.32 12.17
C ALA A 251 6.72 -24.43 13.22
N ASP A 252 6.55 -24.08 14.49
CA ASP A 252 6.33 -25.02 15.58
C ASP A 252 5.04 -25.83 15.35
N ALA A 253 3.95 -25.16 14.98
CA ALA A 253 2.70 -25.82 14.64
C ALA A 253 2.85 -26.83 13.49
N LEU A 254 3.63 -26.50 12.45
CA LEU A 254 3.89 -27.41 11.35
C LEU A 254 4.75 -28.60 11.78
N ILE A 255 5.80 -28.37 12.56
CA ILE A 255 6.72 -29.42 13.04
C ILE A 255 6.00 -30.40 13.97
N GLU A 256 5.20 -29.89 14.91
CA GLU A 256 4.34 -30.70 15.79
C GLU A 256 3.36 -31.57 14.98
N ARG A 257 2.93 -31.10 13.81
CA ARG A 257 2.01 -31.79 12.90
C ARG A 257 2.71 -32.66 11.85
N GLY A 258 4.02 -32.89 11.99
CA GLY A 258 4.76 -33.85 11.17
C GLY A 258 5.56 -33.24 10.03
N TRP A 259 5.55 -31.93 9.84
CA TRP A 259 6.44 -31.29 8.87
C TRP A 259 7.91 -31.47 9.29
N ARG A 260 8.77 -31.80 8.32
CA ARG A 260 10.20 -32.00 8.52
C ARG A 260 10.98 -31.16 7.50
N PRO A 261 11.40 -29.92 7.84
CA PRO A 261 12.07 -29.00 6.91
C PRO A 261 13.47 -29.44 6.46
N GLY A 262 14.05 -30.48 7.09
CA GLY A 262 15.44 -30.87 6.91
C GLY A 262 16.44 -29.80 7.42
N PRO A 263 17.76 -30.10 7.46
CA PRO A 263 18.75 -29.18 8.02
C PRO A 263 18.79 -27.81 7.31
N HIS A 264 18.71 -27.79 5.97
CA HIS A 264 18.73 -26.56 5.19
C HIS A 264 17.48 -25.70 5.42
N GLY A 265 16.29 -26.32 5.46
CA GLY A 265 15.04 -25.61 5.73
C GLY A 265 15.02 -25.01 7.14
N THR A 266 15.42 -25.78 8.15
CA THR A 266 15.55 -25.30 9.54
C THR A 266 16.48 -24.08 9.62
N ASN A 267 17.66 -24.17 9.02
CA ASN A 267 18.63 -23.05 9.00
C ASN A 267 18.06 -21.80 8.32
N ARG A 268 17.33 -21.97 7.21
CA ARG A 268 16.67 -20.86 6.50
C ARG A 268 15.64 -20.17 7.39
N ILE A 269 14.77 -20.94 8.05
CA ILE A 269 13.72 -20.42 8.94
C ILE A 269 14.35 -19.66 10.12
N LEU A 270 15.28 -20.29 10.84
CA LEU A 270 15.96 -19.66 11.98
C LEU A 270 16.74 -18.41 11.60
N SER A 271 17.35 -18.38 10.40
CA SER A 271 18.02 -17.18 9.88
C SER A 271 17.02 -16.04 9.65
N ARG A 272 15.87 -16.33 9.03
CA ARG A 272 14.81 -15.34 8.75
C ARG A 272 14.18 -14.80 10.02
N ILE A 273 13.97 -15.65 11.02
CA ILE A 273 13.42 -15.22 12.30
C ILE A 273 14.41 -14.32 13.06
N ARG A 274 15.71 -14.66 13.06
CA ARG A 274 16.76 -13.79 13.62
C ARG A 274 16.82 -12.45 12.89
N ALA A 275 16.73 -12.44 11.57
CA ALA A 275 16.70 -11.21 10.78
C ALA A 275 15.48 -10.34 11.14
N ALA A 276 14.28 -10.92 11.23
CA ALA A 276 13.06 -10.21 11.61
C ALA A 276 13.16 -9.57 13.00
N ARG A 277 13.75 -10.27 13.98
CA ARG A 277 14.00 -9.71 15.33
C ARG A 277 14.97 -8.54 15.32
N ARG A 278 16.00 -8.56 14.46
CA ARG A 278 16.97 -7.46 14.33
C ARG A 278 16.35 -6.24 13.68
N SER A 279 15.54 -6.43 12.64
CA SER A 279 14.84 -5.34 11.97
C SER A 279 13.77 -4.71 12.86
N SER A 280 13.05 -5.51 13.66
CA SER A 280 12.08 -5.01 14.66
C SER A 280 12.75 -4.16 15.75
N ARG A 281 14.01 -4.47 16.14
CA ARG A 281 14.79 -3.68 17.10
C ARG A 281 15.26 -2.33 16.58
N PHE A 282 15.19 -2.08 15.26
CA PHE A 282 15.54 -0.81 14.65
C PHE A 282 14.35 -0.24 13.84
N ARG A 283 13.40 0.35 14.60
CA ARG A 283 12.71 1.63 14.34
C ARG A 283 11.26 1.58 13.80
N LEU A 284 10.41 2.42 14.41
CA LEU A 284 9.70 3.51 13.70
C LEU A 284 9.74 4.80 14.56
N PRO A 285 9.83 5.99 13.93
CA PRO A 285 9.77 7.28 14.62
C PRO A 285 8.38 7.49 15.23
N THR A 286 8.36 7.93 16.48
CA THR A 286 7.15 8.45 17.11
C THR A 286 6.62 9.62 16.28
N ARG A 287 5.32 9.62 16.08
CA ARG A 287 4.57 10.77 15.55
C ARG A 287 5.00 12.01 16.36
N PRO A 288 5.34 13.16 15.75
CA PRO A 288 5.55 14.37 16.53
C PRO A 288 4.25 14.65 17.27
N THR A 289 4.31 14.54 18.60
CA THR A 289 3.26 15.03 19.47
C THR A 289 3.14 16.52 19.21
N THR A 290 1.92 16.97 18.93
CA THR A 290 1.58 18.38 18.92
C THR A 290 2.06 18.97 20.25
N PRO A 291 2.82 20.07 20.29
CA PRO A 291 3.16 20.69 21.55
C PRO A 291 1.87 21.20 22.19
N GLY A 292 1.44 20.52 23.26
CA GLY A 292 0.40 21.02 24.14
C GLY A 292 0.88 22.31 24.79
N HIS A 293 -0.04 23.27 24.92
CA HIS A 293 0.15 24.50 25.67
C HIS A 293 0.74 24.22 27.06
N SER A 294 1.97 24.66 27.30
CA SER A 294 2.50 24.80 28.64
C SER A 294 2.23 26.22 29.13
N THR A 295 1.49 26.30 30.21
CA THR A 295 1.25 27.51 31.00
C THR A 295 2.57 28.03 31.55
N HIS A 296 2.89 29.29 31.25
CA HIS A 296 4.03 30.01 31.80
C HIS A 296 3.98 30.07 33.34
N ARG A 297 5.06 29.62 34.00
CA ARG A 297 5.41 30.05 35.35
C ARG A 297 6.63 30.96 35.27
N ALA A 298 6.46 32.17 35.77
CA ALA A 298 7.47 33.22 35.79
C ALA A 298 8.56 32.96 36.85
N THR A 299 9.81 33.23 36.49
CA THR A 299 10.86 33.65 37.43
C THR A 299 11.80 34.65 36.75
N LYS A 300 12.17 35.67 37.54
CA LYS A 300 12.80 36.96 37.21
C LYS A 300 14.33 36.89 36.93
N PRO A 301 14.96 37.99 36.48
CA PRO A 301 16.15 38.01 35.64
C PRO A 301 17.47 38.34 36.38
N THR A 302 18.60 38.09 35.73
CA THR A 302 19.90 38.67 36.10
C THR A 302 20.67 39.15 34.87
N ALA A 303 21.38 40.26 35.07
CA ALA A 303 21.89 41.29 34.15
C ALA A 303 23.06 40.88 33.21
N ILE A 304 23.04 41.35 31.95
CA ILE A 304 23.85 42.41 31.29
C ILE A 304 25.33 42.08 31.00
N ALA A 305 25.68 42.02 29.70
CA ALA A 305 26.85 42.66 29.10
C ALA A 305 26.64 42.84 27.58
N GLU A 306 27.09 43.98 27.07
CA GLU A 306 26.71 44.66 25.82
C GLU A 306 27.70 44.48 24.65
N GLN A 307 27.13 44.40 23.42
CA GLN A 307 27.57 45.02 22.12
C GLN A 307 28.81 44.45 21.36
N PRO A 308 28.97 44.69 20.03
CA PRO A 308 28.07 45.30 19.03
C PRO A 308 27.87 44.51 17.70
N GLU A 309 26.80 44.83 16.95
CA GLU A 309 26.55 44.44 15.55
C GLU A 309 27.13 45.43 14.52
N PRO A 310 27.33 44.99 13.26
CA PRO A 310 27.09 45.86 12.10
C PRO A 310 26.41 45.11 10.91
N PRO A 311 26.03 45.79 9.81
CA PRO A 311 24.83 46.60 9.64
C PRO A 311 23.82 45.99 8.64
N THR A 312 22.57 46.42 8.77
CA THR A 312 21.44 46.13 7.87
C THR A 312 21.60 46.75 6.48
N ARG A 313 21.29 45.97 5.44
CA ARG A 313 20.91 46.49 4.11
C ARG A 313 19.45 46.16 3.81
N ASN A 314 18.69 47.21 3.60
CA ASN A 314 17.32 47.20 3.10
C ASN A 314 17.27 46.59 1.69
N ILE A 315 16.42 45.59 1.49
CA ILE A 315 15.87 45.28 0.16
C ILE A 315 14.35 45.24 0.26
N THR A 316 13.78 45.91 -0.72
CA THR A 316 12.43 46.36 -0.94
C THR A 316 11.39 45.26 -1.07
N GLN A 317 10.18 45.68 -0.69
CA GLN A 317 8.89 45.07 -0.90
C GLN A 317 8.65 44.76 -2.40
N ALA A 318 8.53 43.47 -2.76
CA ALA A 318 7.91 43.05 -4.01
C ALA A 318 7.26 41.66 -3.88
N ASP A 319 5.95 41.68 -4.06
CA ASP A 319 5.06 40.62 -4.58
C ASP A 319 4.83 39.33 -3.77
N ARG A 320 3.80 39.40 -2.92
CA ARG A 320 3.01 38.23 -2.50
C ARG A 320 2.04 37.86 -3.62
N ARG A 321 2.38 36.85 -4.44
CA ARG A 321 1.40 36.03 -5.17
C ARG A 321 2.07 34.75 -5.68
N GLY A 322 1.62 33.56 -5.24
CA GLY A 322 1.93 32.29 -5.92
C GLY A 322 2.57 31.13 -5.15
N LYS A 323 2.81 31.20 -3.83
CA LYS A 323 3.48 30.10 -3.07
C LYS A 323 2.56 29.00 -2.50
N GLY A 324 1.40 28.75 -3.12
CA GLY A 324 0.42 27.75 -2.64
C GLY A 324 0.55 26.34 -3.23
N HIS A 325 0.99 26.21 -4.49
CA HIS A 325 0.88 24.95 -5.24
C HIS A 325 2.19 24.15 -5.35
N GLY A 326 3.36 24.80 -5.29
CA GLY A 326 4.66 24.14 -5.37
C GLY A 326 5.04 23.34 -4.11
N VAL A 327 4.57 23.75 -2.93
CA VAL A 327 4.88 23.09 -1.65
C VAL A 327 4.11 21.76 -1.50
N MET A 328 2.96 21.63 -2.17
CA MET A 328 2.14 20.41 -2.13
C MET A 328 2.73 19.28 -3.01
N LEU A 329 3.32 19.62 -4.16
CA LEU A 329 3.99 18.66 -5.06
C LEU A 329 5.28 18.09 -4.45
N ILE A 330 6.09 18.92 -3.77
CA ILE A 330 7.30 18.47 -3.05
C ILE A 330 6.92 17.56 -1.87
N ARG A 331 5.83 17.86 -1.16
CA ARG A 331 5.32 17.00 -0.07
C ARG A 331 4.77 15.66 -0.58
N CYS A 332 4.19 15.61 -1.78
CA CYS A 332 3.63 14.38 -2.34
C CYS A 332 4.72 13.45 -2.90
N ALA A 333 5.73 13.99 -3.61
CA ALA A 333 6.91 13.23 -4.02
C ALA A 333 7.73 12.74 -2.83
N ALA A 334 7.89 13.57 -1.79
CA ALA A 334 8.52 13.17 -0.53
C ALA A 334 7.69 12.14 0.25
N ARG A 335 6.35 12.16 0.16
CA ARG A 335 5.47 11.18 0.81
C ARG A 335 5.44 9.84 0.06
N LEU A 336 5.51 9.83 -1.27
CA LEU A 336 5.75 8.63 -2.07
C LEU A 336 7.14 8.05 -1.78
N GLN A 337 8.19 8.90 -1.78
CA GLN A 337 9.54 8.46 -1.40
C GLN A 337 9.63 8.01 0.06
N HIS A 338 8.94 8.64 1.01
CA HIS A 338 8.92 8.24 2.42
C HIS A 338 8.12 6.96 2.63
N TYR A 339 6.95 6.82 1.97
CA TYR A 339 6.17 5.58 1.95
C TYR A 339 7.01 4.42 1.42
N TYR A 340 7.67 4.60 0.26
CA TYR A 340 8.56 3.59 -0.32
C TYR A 340 9.78 3.33 0.57
N ARG A 341 10.46 4.36 1.08
CA ARG A 341 11.65 4.22 1.94
C ARG A 341 11.34 3.52 3.27
N CYS A 342 10.14 3.70 3.83
CA CYS A 342 9.71 3.02 5.06
C CYS A 342 9.26 1.56 4.84
N HIS A 343 8.92 1.17 3.61
CA HIS A 343 8.48 -0.20 3.29
C HIS A 343 9.50 -1.00 2.45
N THR A 344 10.61 -0.38 2.05
CA THR A 344 11.72 -1.04 1.33
C THR A 344 12.91 -1.42 2.22
N ASP A 345 12.89 -1.13 3.53
CA ASP A 345 14.05 -1.37 4.40
C ASP A 345 14.08 -2.81 4.96
N VAL A 346 14.15 -3.78 4.05
CA VAL A 346 14.88 -5.02 4.30
C VAL A 346 16.10 -4.95 3.40
N ARG A 347 17.22 -4.47 3.96
CA ARG A 347 18.52 -4.48 3.28
C ARG A 347 18.82 -5.90 2.80
N TYR A 348 18.80 -6.08 1.50
CA TYR A 348 19.47 -7.18 0.80
C TYR A 348 20.98 -6.91 0.88
N GLY A 349 21.60 -7.35 1.97
CA GLY A 349 23.03 -7.60 2.01
C GLY A 349 23.32 -8.93 1.30
N ASP A 350 24.43 -8.96 0.58
CA ASP A 350 25.02 -10.12 -0.10
C ASP A 350 24.34 -10.49 -1.42
N TYR A 351 24.60 -9.70 -2.47
CA TYR A 351 24.96 -10.14 -3.84
C TYR A 351 25.26 -8.87 -4.67
N ALA A 352 26.34 -8.18 -4.31
CA ALA A 352 26.90 -7.08 -5.10
C ALA A 352 28.33 -7.44 -5.50
N ALA A 353 28.45 -8.35 -6.45
CA ALA A 353 29.65 -8.47 -7.26
C ALA A 353 29.19 -8.62 -8.71
N HIS A 354 29.60 -7.69 -9.57
CA HIS A 354 29.40 -7.65 -11.02
C HIS A 354 28.14 -6.94 -11.54
N ILE A 355 28.07 -5.62 -11.37
CA ILE A 355 27.46 -4.72 -12.36
C ILE A 355 28.48 -3.60 -12.65
N PRO A 356 28.90 -3.40 -13.91
CA PRO A 356 29.84 -2.34 -14.26
C PRO A 356 29.19 -0.94 -14.10
N ALA A 357 29.99 -0.01 -13.59
CA ALA A 357 29.62 1.37 -13.35
C ALA A 357 29.40 2.16 -14.65
N ALA A 358 28.28 2.89 -14.75
CA ALA A 358 28.18 4.23 -15.34
C ALA A 358 26.71 4.68 -15.43
N ILE A 359 26.35 5.78 -14.75
CA ILE A 359 25.96 7.09 -15.34
C ILE A 359 25.80 8.08 -14.16
N PRO A 360 26.32 9.33 -14.24
CA PRO A 360 26.54 10.18 -13.06
C PRO A 360 25.31 10.97 -12.58
N TRP A 361 25.22 11.18 -11.27
CA TRP A 361 24.38 12.16 -10.60
C TRP A 361 24.78 13.59 -11.03
N ARG A 362 24.04 14.23 -11.94
CA ARG A 362 23.99 15.69 -12.08
C ARG A 362 22.59 16.14 -12.50
N VAL A 363 22.23 17.32 -12.01
CA VAL A 363 21.01 18.12 -12.24
C VAL A 363 19.90 17.94 -11.17
N ILE A 364 20.26 18.20 -9.92
CA ILE A 364 19.42 19.01 -9.01
C ILE A 364 20.29 20.14 -8.49
N SER A 365 20.28 21.25 -9.22
CA SER A 365 20.67 22.57 -8.73
C SER A 365 20.29 23.55 -9.81
N ILE A 366 19.19 24.28 -9.60
CA ILE A 366 18.97 25.69 -9.94
C ILE A 366 17.58 26.02 -9.37
N ALA A 367 17.58 26.67 -8.21
CA ALA A 367 16.69 27.77 -7.85
C ALA A 367 16.97 28.13 -6.39
N LEU A 368 17.14 29.42 -6.10
CA LEU A 368 17.50 30.10 -4.84
C LEU A 368 19.03 30.18 -4.62
N SER A 369 19.74 31.32 -4.71
CA SER A 369 19.43 32.77 -4.70
C SER A 369 20.73 33.52 -5.08
N PRO A 370 20.77 34.87 -5.12
CA PRO A 370 19.95 35.84 -5.86
C PRO A 370 20.47 36.12 -7.28
#